data_AF-A0A5K0ZA56-F1
#
_entry.id   AF-A0A5K0ZA56-F1
#
_cell.length_a   1.000
_cell.length_b   1.000
_cell.length_c   1.000
_cell.angle_alpha   90.00
_cell.angle_beta   90.00
_cell.angle_gamma   90.00
#
_symmetry.space_group_name_H-M   'P 1'
#
loop_
_entity.id
_entity.type
_entity.pdbx_description
1 polymer ?
#
loop_
_entity_poly.entity_id
_entity_poly.type
_entity_poly.pdbx_seq_one_letter_code
_entity_poly.pdbx_strand_id
1 'polypeptide(L)'
;FYEYIDIMVSSDAAAGESSSERLIIDTDFRSQFEIARPTAAYTRLTNSLPPVFVGAEKKLSKVISLTCSAAKESLTESGLHIPPWRKASYMKSKWLSPCQRVTTMTFPVFSRDIERPPPKTSVCAAPPNLMPKKRQLGFFKVAGLPKQFSTLRCPQVA
;
A
#
# COMPACT_ATOMS: atom_id res chain seq x y z
N PHE A 1 1.45 11.77 -9.75
CA PHE A 1 1.76 12.07 -8.34
C PHE A 1 0.43 12.03 -7.61
N TYR A 2 0.26 11.12 -6.65
CA TYR A 2 -0.92 11.14 -5.79
C TYR A 2 -0.56 11.91 -4.54
N GLU A 3 -1.30 12.97 -4.29
CA GLU A 3 -1.10 13.86 -3.15
C GLU A 3 -2.16 13.54 -2.10
N TYR A 4 -1.74 13.49 -0.84
CA TYR A 4 -2.64 13.43 0.31
C TYR A 4 -2.21 14.54 1.26
N ILE A 5 -3.15 15.01 2.06
CA ILE A 5 -2.90 16.06 3.04
C ILE A 5 -2.88 15.41 4.42
N ASP A 6 -1.92 15.77 5.26
CA ASP A 6 -1.92 15.41 6.67
C ASP A 6 -1.88 16.63 7.59
N ILE A 7 -2.61 16.55 8.69
CA ILE A 7 -2.76 17.65 9.67
C ILE A 7 -2.37 17.12 11.03
N MET A 8 -1.47 17.82 11.72
CA MET A 8 -1.16 17.55 13.12
C MET A 8 -2.09 18.39 13.99
N VAL A 9 -2.95 17.74 14.76
CA VAL A 9 -3.83 18.40 15.72
C VAL A 9 -3.19 18.26 17.10
N SER A 10 -2.64 19.34 17.61
CA SER A 10 -2.19 19.44 19.01
C SER A 10 -3.36 19.83 19.87
N SER A 11 -3.71 19.03 20.88
CA SER A 11 -4.63 19.47 21.93
C SER A 11 -3.83 20.13 23.04
N ASP A 12 -4.10 21.40 23.27
CA ASP A 12 -3.64 22.21 24.39
C ASP A 12 -4.37 21.81 25.68
N ALA A 13 -4.05 20.63 26.20
CA ALA A 13 -4.44 20.25 27.55
C ALA A 13 -3.57 21.04 28.55
N ALA A 14 -4.23 21.87 29.39
CA ALA A 14 -3.61 22.75 30.40
C ALA A 14 -2.86 22.02 31.54
N ALA A 15 -2.48 20.76 31.36
CA ALA A 15 -1.72 19.98 32.33
C ALA A 15 -0.85 18.92 31.61
N GLY A 16 0.44 19.23 31.45
CA GLY A 16 1.54 18.26 31.41
C GLY A 16 1.72 17.32 30.21
N GLU A 17 0.73 17.06 29.35
CA GLU A 17 0.87 16.08 28.26
C GLU A 17 0.20 16.57 26.96
N SER A 18 1.01 16.97 25.97
CA SER A 18 0.52 17.40 24.66
C SER A 18 0.29 16.18 23.75
N SER A 19 -0.93 15.67 23.70
CA SER A 19 -1.28 14.69 22.67
C SER A 19 -1.42 15.37 21.32
N SER A 20 -0.57 14.98 20.37
CA SER A 20 -0.68 15.37 18.97
C SER A 20 -1.22 14.21 18.13
N GLU A 21 -2.40 14.36 17.52
CA GLU A 21 -2.97 13.36 16.63
C GLU A 21 -2.79 13.76 15.17
N ARG A 22 -2.39 12.80 14.31
CA ARG A 22 -2.26 13.00 12.87
C ARG A 22 -3.56 12.60 12.16
N LEU A 23 -4.16 13.56 11.48
CA LEU A 23 -5.29 13.35 10.57
C LEU A 23 -4.78 13.25 9.14
N ILE A 24 -5.35 12.35 8.36
CA ILE A 24 -5.01 12.12 6.95
C ILE A 24 -6.26 12.37 6.10
N ILE A 25 -6.06 13.10 5.02
CA ILE A 25 -7.07 13.47 4.04
C ILE A 25 -6.61 12.98 2.66
N ASP A 26 -7.41 12.14 2.02
CA ASP A 26 -7.20 11.67 0.65
C ASP A 26 -8.48 11.90 -0.16
N THR A 27 -8.40 12.72 -1.20
CA THR A 27 -9.57 13.13 -2.02
C THR A 27 -10.08 12.04 -2.94
N ASP A 28 -9.24 11.06 -3.27
CA ASP A 28 -9.54 10.01 -4.24
C ASP A 28 -9.40 8.62 -3.63
N PHE A 29 -9.71 8.49 -2.34
CA PHE A 29 -9.45 7.30 -1.55
C PHE A 29 -10.04 6.01 -2.14
N ARG A 30 -11.28 6.06 -2.65
CA ARG A 30 -11.93 4.89 -3.26
C ARG A 30 -11.15 4.35 -4.48
N SER A 31 -10.68 5.24 -5.35
CA SER A 31 -9.95 4.88 -6.58
C SER A 31 -8.66 4.10 -6.27
N GLN A 32 -8.07 4.37 -5.10
CA GLN A 32 -6.86 3.70 -4.62
C GLN A 32 -7.09 2.21 -4.38
N PHE A 33 -8.32 1.72 -4.33
CA PHE A 33 -8.70 0.32 -4.10
C PHE A 33 -9.27 -0.41 -5.32
N GLU A 34 -9.31 0.22 -6.50
CA GLU A 34 -9.89 -0.41 -7.69
C GLU A 34 -9.00 -1.53 -8.28
N ILE A 35 -9.57 -2.69 -8.58
CA ILE A 35 -8.84 -3.86 -9.10
C ILE A 35 -9.42 -4.35 -10.41
N ALA A 36 -8.63 -5.11 -11.16
CA ALA A 36 -9.13 -5.84 -12.32
C ALA A 36 -10.01 -7.01 -11.86
N ARG A 37 -11.17 -7.17 -12.52
CA ARG A 37 -12.14 -8.25 -12.27
C ARG A 37 -12.51 -8.38 -10.77
N PRO A 38 -13.10 -7.34 -10.17
CA PRO A 38 -13.52 -7.43 -8.78
C PRO A 38 -14.65 -8.45 -8.63
N THR A 39 -14.62 -9.23 -7.55
CA THR A 39 -15.76 -10.08 -7.19
C THR A 39 -16.94 -9.20 -6.75
N ALA A 40 -18.16 -9.76 -6.76
CA ALA A 40 -19.35 -9.02 -6.33
C ALA A 40 -19.23 -8.54 -4.87
N ALA A 41 -18.65 -9.37 -3.99
CA ALA A 41 -18.38 -9.01 -2.61
C ALA A 41 -17.38 -7.84 -2.50
N TYR A 42 -16.29 -7.88 -3.27
CA TYR A 42 -15.30 -6.80 -3.27
C TYR A 42 -15.85 -5.48 -3.81
N THR A 43 -16.68 -5.55 -4.85
CA THR A 43 -17.36 -4.39 -5.44
C THR A 43 -18.28 -3.70 -4.43
N ARG A 44 -19.04 -4.48 -3.65
CA ARG A 44 -19.88 -3.95 -2.57
C ARG A 44 -19.04 -3.26 -1.49
N LEU A 45 -17.91 -3.86 -1.09
CA LEU A 45 -17.01 -3.27 -0.11
C LEU A 45 -16.41 -1.95 -0.61
N THR A 46 -15.87 -1.92 -1.83
CA THR A 46 -15.27 -0.71 -2.41
C THR A 46 -16.29 0.40 -2.64
N ASN A 47 -17.51 0.07 -3.04
CA ASN A 47 -18.60 1.05 -3.16
C ASN A 47 -19.06 1.64 -1.82
N SER A 48 -18.86 0.92 -0.71
CA SER A 48 -19.13 1.44 0.64
C SER A 48 -18.05 2.39 1.16
N LEU A 49 -16.86 2.40 0.55
CA LEU A 49 -15.79 3.31 0.95
C LEU A 49 -16.14 4.75 0.57
N PRO A 50 -15.83 5.73 1.43
CA PRO A 50 -16.03 7.12 1.10
C PRO A 50 -15.08 7.52 -0.05
N PRO A 51 -15.55 8.34 -1.01
CA PRO A 51 -14.69 8.83 -2.09
C PRO A 51 -13.53 9.68 -1.55
N VAL A 52 -13.82 10.53 -0.55
CA VAL A 52 -12.84 11.30 0.21
C VAL A 52 -12.68 10.67 1.60
N PHE A 53 -11.45 10.30 1.97
CA PHE A 53 -11.16 9.82 3.31
C PHE A 53 -10.68 10.97 4.19
N VAL A 54 -11.23 11.09 5.40
CA VAL A 54 -10.76 12.00 6.45
C VAL A 54 -10.73 11.22 7.76
N GLY A 55 -9.56 11.07 8.36
CA GLY A 55 -9.47 10.42 9.67
C GLY A 55 -8.06 10.17 10.18
N ALA A 56 -7.99 9.74 11.44
CA ALA A 56 -6.74 9.41 12.12
C ALA A 56 -6.04 8.17 11.54
N GLU A 57 -4.73 8.06 11.76
CA GLU A 57 -3.90 6.94 11.31
C GLU A 57 -4.45 5.57 11.72
N LYS A 58 -4.98 5.46 12.94
CA LYS A 58 -5.58 4.22 13.46
C LYS A 58 -6.78 3.77 12.63
N LYS A 59 -7.65 4.70 12.23
CA LYS A 59 -8.81 4.41 11.39
C LYS A 59 -8.36 4.03 9.98
N LEU A 60 -7.42 4.78 9.42
CA LEU A 60 -6.88 4.51 8.08
C LEU A 60 -6.24 3.12 7.99
N SER A 61 -5.41 2.75 8.98
CA SER A 61 -4.75 1.43 9.03
C SER A 61 -5.74 0.27 9.04
N LYS A 62 -6.87 0.41 9.75
CA LYS A 62 -7.95 -0.58 9.78
C LYS A 62 -8.61 -0.73 8.42
N VAL A 63 -8.99 0.39 7.79
CA VAL A 63 -9.62 0.39 6.46
C VAL A 63 -8.68 -0.23 5.43
N ILE A 64 -7.40 0.17 5.40
CA ILE A 64 -6.40 -0.42 4.50
C ILE A 64 -6.30 -1.93 4.72
N SER A 65 -6.23 -2.38 5.96
CA SER A 65 -6.08 -3.82 6.27
C SER A 65 -7.28 -4.62 5.79
N LEU A 66 -8.50 -4.13 6.03
CA LEU A 66 -9.75 -4.75 5.60
C LEU A 66 -9.83 -4.82 4.07
N THR A 67 -9.66 -3.67 3.41
CA THR A 67 -9.82 -3.58 1.95
C THR A 67 -8.72 -4.36 1.21
N CYS A 68 -7.48 -4.36 1.69
CA CYS A 68 -6.40 -5.14 1.10
C CYS A 68 -6.58 -6.66 1.29
N SER A 69 -7.19 -7.11 2.40
CA SER A 69 -7.52 -8.53 2.60
C SER A 69 -8.56 -8.99 1.59
N ALA A 70 -9.66 -8.24 1.48
CA ALA A 70 -10.71 -8.53 0.51
C ALA A 70 -10.21 -8.41 -0.95
N ALA A 71 -9.30 -7.49 -1.22
CA ALA A 71 -8.66 -7.37 -2.54
C ALA A 71 -7.85 -8.62 -2.85
N LYS A 72 -7.04 -9.09 -1.89
CA LYS A 72 -6.26 -10.31 -2.03
C LYS A 72 -7.17 -11.49 -2.37
N GLU A 73 -8.27 -11.67 -1.65
CA GLU A 73 -9.26 -12.73 -1.91
C GLU A 73 -9.84 -12.63 -3.32
N SER A 74 -10.32 -11.44 -3.71
CA SER A 74 -10.88 -11.20 -5.05
C SER A 74 -9.89 -11.47 -6.18
N LEU A 75 -8.62 -11.09 -6.01
CA LEU A 75 -7.58 -11.36 -7.00
C LEU A 75 -7.25 -12.84 -7.08
N THR A 76 -7.16 -13.53 -5.94
CA THR A 76 -6.87 -14.97 -5.91
C THR A 76 -7.99 -15.79 -6.52
N GLU A 77 -9.24 -15.44 -6.28
CA GLU A 77 -10.41 -16.10 -6.89
C GLU A 77 -10.43 -15.90 -8.41
N SER A 78 -10.04 -14.71 -8.86
CA SER A 78 -9.93 -14.40 -10.30
C SER A 78 -8.67 -14.96 -10.97
N GLY A 79 -7.81 -15.68 -10.24
CA GLY A 79 -6.54 -16.20 -10.75
C GLY A 79 -5.49 -15.13 -11.08
N LEU A 80 -5.61 -13.93 -10.52
CA LEU A 80 -4.71 -12.80 -10.77
C LEU A 80 -3.62 -12.71 -9.69
N HIS A 81 -2.39 -12.38 -10.12
CA HIS A 81 -1.29 -12.12 -9.19
C HIS A 81 -1.51 -10.80 -8.44
N ILE A 82 -1.23 -10.79 -7.14
CA ILE A 82 -1.38 -9.59 -6.29
C ILE A 82 -0.19 -8.66 -6.51
N PRO A 83 -0.38 -7.49 -7.13
CA PRO A 83 0.71 -6.58 -7.35
C PRO A 83 1.20 -5.99 -6.01
N PRO A 84 2.47 -5.56 -5.92
CA PRO A 84 3.06 -5.08 -4.67
C PRO A 84 2.29 -3.89 -4.07
N TRP A 85 1.76 -3.00 -4.91
CA TRP A 85 0.98 -1.85 -4.45
C TRP A 85 -0.38 -2.20 -3.87
N ARG A 86 -0.89 -3.42 -4.11
CA ARG A 86 -2.14 -3.92 -3.52
C ARG A 86 -1.94 -4.57 -2.16
N LYS A 87 -0.69 -4.67 -1.69
CA LYS A 87 -0.39 -5.22 -0.36
C LYS A 87 -0.66 -4.17 0.72
N ALA A 88 -1.22 -4.61 1.84
CA ALA A 88 -1.50 -3.76 2.98
C ALA A 88 -0.24 -3.03 3.50
N SER A 89 0.94 -3.64 3.42
CA SER A 89 2.20 -3.01 3.81
C SER A 89 2.53 -1.79 2.96
N TYR A 90 2.47 -1.92 1.63
CA TYR A 90 2.73 -0.81 0.71
C TYR A 90 1.71 0.31 0.91
N MET A 91 0.42 -0.06 0.99
CA MET A 91 -0.66 0.89 1.21
C MET A 91 -0.47 1.62 2.53
N LYS A 92 -0.19 0.94 3.64
CA LYS A 92 0.13 1.60 4.92
C LYS A 92 1.32 2.55 4.78
N SER A 93 2.41 2.14 4.14
CA SER A 93 3.56 3.01 3.93
C SER A 93 3.23 4.23 3.07
N LYS A 94 2.28 4.16 2.13
CA LYS A 94 1.89 5.31 1.31
C LYS A 94 1.43 6.50 2.16
N TRP A 95 0.64 6.27 3.20
CA TRP A 95 0.09 7.33 4.05
C TRP A 95 0.74 7.46 5.42
N LEU A 96 1.20 6.34 6.01
CA LEU A 96 1.70 6.29 7.39
C LEU A 96 3.23 6.36 7.49
N SER A 97 3.95 6.44 6.37
CA SER A 97 5.40 6.65 6.45
C SER A 97 5.70 8.01 7.09
N PRO A 98 6.75 8.11 7.91
CA PRO A 98 7.21 9.38 8.43
C PRO A 98 7.57 10.31 7.26
N CYS A 99 6.73 11.31 7.02
CA CYS A 99 7.03 12.37 6.08
C CYS A 99 8.00 13.35 6.76
N GLN A 100 9.12 13.70 6.11
CA GLN A 100 9.87 14.89 6.50
C GLN A 100 8.99 16.10 6.18
N ARG A 101 8.20 16.51 7.17
CA ARG A 101 7.20 17.55 7.00
C ARG A 101 7.87 18.82 6.45
N VAL A 102 7.39 19.29 5.30
CA VAL A 102 7.50 20.70 4.98
C VAL A 102 6.47 21.37 5.88
N THR A 103 6.89 21.69 7.10
CA THR A 103 6.11 22.51 8.04
C THR A 103 5.87 23.85 7.35
N THR A 104 4.77 23.96 6.61
CA THR A 104 4.29 25.25 6.13
C THR A 104 3.75 25.92 7.38
N MET A 105 4.64 26.63 8.05
CA MET A 105 4.43 27.68 9.03
C MET A 105 3.24 27.43 9.96
N THR A 106 3.54 26.99 11.18
CA THR A 106 2.88 27.59 12.35
C THR A 106 2.75 29.08 12.03
N PHE A 107 1.54 29.60 11.87
CA PHE A 107 1.33 31.03 11.90
C PHE A 107 1.39 31.41 13.38
N PRO A 108 2.51 31.92 13.92
CA PRO A 108 2.37 32.77 15.08
C PRO A 108 1.52 33.95 14.61
N VAL A 109 0.52 34.29 15.41
CA VAL A 109 -0.16 35.58 15.34
C VAL A 109 0.89 36.66 15.08
N PHE A 110 0.67 37.44 14.01
CA PHE A 110 1.46 38.59 13.54
C PHE A 110 2.51 39.12 14.53
N SER A 111 3.79 38.92 14.22
CA SER A 111 4.84 39.86 14.59
C SER A 111 5.89 39.90 13.47
N ARG A 112 6.26 41.13 13.11
CA ARG A 112 6.89 41.50 11.85
C ARG A 112 8.38 41.13 11.79
N ASP A 113 8.80 40.98 10.54
CA ASP A 113 10.13 41.23 9.95
C ASP A 113 11.22 40.13 9.92
N ILE A 114 11.87 40.11 8.74
CA ILE A 114 13.22 39.63 8.35
C ILE A 114 13.33 38.32 7.53
N GLU A 115 13.45 38.55 6.22
CA GLU A 115 14.32 37.96 5.18
C GLU A 115 14.30 36.45 4.83
N ARG A 116 13.93 36.17 3.57
CA ARG A 116 13.91 34.86 2.90
C ARG A 116 15.22 34.56 2.15
N PRO A 117 15.79 33.34 2.26
CA PRO A 117 16.53 32.71 1.17
C PRO A 117 15.59 31.81 0.32
N PRO A 118 15.95 31.47 -0.94
CA PRO A 118 15.01 30.93 -1.93
C PRO A 118 14.58 29.47 -1.63
N PRO A 119 13.34 29.08 -1.98
CA PRO A 119 12.84 27.74 -1.71
C PRO A 119 13.46 26.71 -2.66
N LYS A 120 14.16 25.73 -2.10
CA LYS A 120 14.44 24.46 -2.79
C LYS A 120 13.17 23.62 -2.71
N THR A 121 12.39 23.60 -3.79
CA THR A 121 11.27 22.68 -3.97
C THR A 121 11.78 21.25 -3.89
N SER A 122 11.45 20.53 -2.82
CA SER A 122 11.73 19.10 -2.69
C SER A 122 10.43 18.37 -2.46
N VAL A 123 9.98 17.70 -3.52
CA VAL A 123 8.80 16.84 -3.59
C VAL A 123 9.00 15.63 -2.68
N CYS A 124 7.97 15.23 -1.93
CA CYS A 124 7.99 13.99 -1.15
C CYS A 124 8.27 12.79 -2.07
N ALA A 125 9.34 12.05 -1.76
CA ALA A 125 9.79 10.93 -2.56
C ALA A 125 8.68 9.87 -2.70
N ALA A 126 8.47 9.43 -3.94
CA ALA A 126 7.69 8.23 -4.25
C ALA A 126 8.18 7.05 -3.40
N PRO A 127 7.31 6.09 -3.05
CA PRO A 127 7.70 4.90 -2.30
C PRO A 127 8.87 4.19 -2.99
N PRO A 128 9.81 3.62 -2.22
CA PRO A 128 10.99 3.00 -2.78
C PRO A 128 10.58 1.92 -3.78
N ASN A 129 11.14 2.01 -4.99
CA ASN A 129 11.06 0.98 -6.02
C ASN A 129 11.31 -0.39 -5.39
N LEU A 130 10.26 -1.19 -5.25
CA LEU A 130 10.39 -2.61 -4.97
C LEU A 130 11.04 -3.26 -6.19
N MET A 131 12.36 -3.47 -6.11
CA MET A 131 13.08 -4.22 -7.13
C MET A 131 12.38 -5.58 -7.37
N PRO A 132 12.29 -6.03 -8.63
CA PRO A 132 11.85 -7.39 -8.92
C PRO A 132 12.89 -8.34 -8.32
N LYS A 133 12.47 -9.17 -7.37
CA LYS A 133 13.27 -10.29 -6.88
C LYS A 133 13.52 -11.20 -8.10
N LYS A 134 14.71 -11.11 -8.69
CA LYS A 134 15.16 -11.95 -9.81
C LYS A 134 14.92 -13.40 -9.42
N ARG A 135 13.99 -14.05 -10.12
CA ARG A 135 13.91 -15.51 -10.19
C ARG A 135 15.20 -15.94 -10.87
N GLN A 136 16.08 -16.59 -10.11
CA GLN A 136 17.28 -17.20 -10.67
C GLN A 136 16.82 -18.41 -11.50
N LEU A 137 16.84 -18.22 -12.81
CA LEU A 137 16.65 -19.28 -13.79
C LEU A 137 17.90 -20.17 -13.73
N GLY A 138 17.86 -21.23 -12.92
CA GLY A 138 18.89 -22.26 -12.90
C GLY A 138 18.71 -23.18 -14.11
N PHE A 139 19.45 -22.90 -15.18
CA PHE A 139 19.54 -23.69 -16.39
C PHE A 139 20.52 -24.87 -16.18
N PHE A 140 20.06 -26.08 -16.53
CA PHE A 140 20.81 -27.26 -16.97
C PHE A 140 22.01 -27.78 -16.17
N LYS A 141 21.84 -29.00 -15.63
CA LYS A 141 22.89 -30.02 -15.66
C LYS A 141 22.32 -31.35 -16.14
N VAL A 142 22.60 -31.66 -17.39
CA VAL A 142 22.48 -32.99 -18.00
C VAL A 142 23.64 -33.84 -17.50
N ALA A 143 23.36 -35.04 -16.99
CA ALA A 143 24.12 -36.28 -17.20
C ALA A 143 23.62 -37.39 -16.26
N GLY A 144 23.32 -38.57 -16.80
CA GLY A 144 23.29 -39.82 -16.03
C GLY A 144 22.10 -40.74 -16.25
N LEU A 145 22.06 -41.46 -17.38
CA LEU A 145 21.54 -42.84 -17.43
C LEU A 145 22.38 -43.72 -16.45
N PRO A 146 21.93 -44.91 -15.95
CA PRO A 146 21.20 -45.91 -16.75
C PRO A 146 20.22 -46.87 -16.00
N LYS A 147 19.55 -47.75 -16.79
CA LYS A 147 19.14 -49.15 -16.49
C LYS A 147 18.03 -49.35 -15.42
N GLN A 148 16.93 -50.11 -15.60
CA GLN A 148 16.47 -51.08 -16.59
C GLN A 148 14.93 -51.13 -16.58
N PHE A 149 14.32 -51.31 -17.76
CA PHE A 149 12.90 -51.61 -17.89
C PHE A 149 12.76 -53.14 -17.92
N SER A 150 12.19 -53.72 -16.85
CA SER A 150 11.85 -55.13 -16.82
C SER A 150 10.47 -55.33 -17.45
N THR A 151 10.46 -56.11 -18.53
CA THR A 151 9.29 -56.53 -19.30
C THR A 151 8.34 -57.34 -18.43
N LEU A 152 7.15 -56.82 -18.15
CA LEU A 152 6.01 -57.65 -17.75
C LEU A 152 4.84 -57.44 -18.72
N ARG A 153 4.69 -58.50 -19.51
CA ARG A 153 3.62 -58.85 -20.42
C ARG A 153 2.32 -58.99 -19.61
N CYS A 154 1.23 -58.38 -20.06
CA CYS A 154 -0.11 -58.79 -19.68
C CYS A 154 -0.97 -58.97 -20.95
N PRO A 155 -1.73 -60.08 -21.05
CA PRO A 155 -2.42 -60.49 -22.25
C PRO A 155 -3.75 -59.77 -22.44
N GLN A 156 -4.14 -59.68 -23.71
CA GLN A 156 -5.44 -59.27 -24.19
C GLN A 156 -6.45 -60.39 -23.92
N VAL A 157 -7.60 -60.05 -23.34
CA VAL A 157 -8.74 -60.96 -23.24
C VAL A 157 -9.99 -60.27 -23.77
N ALA A 158 -10.50 -60.90 -24.84
CA ALA A 158 -11.85 -60.95 -25.41
C ALA A 158 -12.65 -59.65 -25.55
#